data_AF-A0AAD5UQ89-F1
#
_entry.id   AF-A0AAD5UQ89-F1
#
_cell.length_a   1.000
_cell.length_b   1.000
_cell.length_c   1.000
_cell.angle_alpha   90.00
_cell.angle_beta   90.00
_cell.angle_gamma   90.00
#
_symmetry.space_group_name_H-M   'P 1'
#
loop_
_entity.id
_entity.type
_entity.pdbx_description
1 polymer ?
#
loop_
_entity_poly.entity_id
_entity_poly.type
_entity_poly.pdbx_seq_one_letter_code
_entity_poly.pdbx_strand_id
1 'polypeptide(L)'
;MTFFITLLAATATASPITSSVETHKCLVSAGYAWCPETGKCQRPWETECPITPGSDKDAHGCVGSAGYVWCESTKKCQQPWVNQCPTAPGSDKDEHGCVLSEGFEWCTSTKKCQRPWENICVNQ
;
A
#
# COMPACT_ATOMS: atom_id res chain seq x y z
N MET A 1 15.22 -36.86 -58.75
CA MET A 1 13.98 -36.13 -58.39
C MET A 1 13.24 -36.94 -57.35
N THR A 2 13.13 -36.43 -56.11
CA THR A 2 12.28 -37.06 -55.09
C THR A 2 11.61 -35.93 -54.30
N PHE A 3 10.30 -35.79 -54.53
CA PHE A 3 9.42 -34.82 -53.89
C PHE A 3 9.19 -35.23 -52.43
N PHE A 4 9.56 -34.40 -51.46
CA PHE A 4 9.09 -34.54 -50.08
C PHE A 4 7.90 -33.64 -49.84
N ILE A 5 6.78 -34.31 -49.57
CA ILE A 5 5.45 -33.76 -49.34
C ILE A 5 5.42 -33.03 -48.00
N THR A 6 4.75 -31.88 -48.01
CA THR A 6 4.40 -30.99 -46.92
C THR A 6 3.86 -31.71 -45.68
N LEU A 7 4.40 -31.39 -44.50
CA LEU A 7 3.68 -31.49 -43.24
C LEU A 7 3.78 -30.15 -42.50
N LEU A 8 2.77 -29.32 -42.70
CA LEU A 8 2.58 -28.08 -41.93
C LEU A 8 2.14 -28.51 -40.52
N ALA A 9 3.05 -28.49 -39.54
CA ALA A 9 2.69 -28.70 -38.15
C ALA A 9 1.89 -27.49 -37.66
N ALA A 10 0.58 -27.66 -37.50
CA ALA A 10 -0.24 -26.72 -36.75
C ALA A 10 0.18 -26.78 -35.28
N THR A 11 1.07 -25.87 -34.88
CA THR A 11 1.36 -25.66 -33.46
C THR A 11 0.11 -25.06 -32.83
N ALA A 12 -0.68 -25.90 -32.16
CA ALA A 12 -1.77 -25.48 -31.31
C ALA A 12 -1.19 -24.53 -30.26
N THR A 13 -1.48 -23.24 -30.39
CA THR A 13 -1.29 -22.28 -29.30
C THR A 13 -2.28 -22.68 -28.21
N ALA A 14 -1.84 -23.54 -27.30
CA ALA A 14 -2.48 -23.65 -26.00
C ALA A 14 -2.28 -22.29 -25.33
N SER A 15 -3.30 -21.44 -25.42
CA SER A 15 -3.42 -20.27 -24.57
C SER A 15 -4.23 -20.67 -23.34
N PRO A 16 -3.62 -21.07 -22.21
CA PRO A 16 -4.28 -20.95 -20.94
C PRO A 16 -4.13 -19.49 -20.49
N ILE A 17 -5.22 -18.73 -20.67
CA ILE A 17 -5.73 -17.74 -19.74
C ILE A 17 -4.87 -17.60 -18.48
N THR A 18 -4.17 -16.47 -18.36
CA THR A 18 -3.47 -16.05 -17.15
C THR A 18 -4.48 -15.87 -16.01
N SER A 19 -4.87 -16.95 -15.35
CA SER A 19 -5.57 -16.87 -14.08
C SER A 19 -4.55 -16.48 -13.03
N SER A 20 -4.57 -15.19 -12.70
CA SER A 20 -3.64 -14.53 -11.78
C SER A 20 -3.50 -15.25 -10.44
N VAL A 21 -2.23 -15.35 -10.03
CA VAL A 21 -1.68 -15.68 -8.69
C VAL A 21 -1.42 -17.17 -8.43
N GLU A 22 -0.15 -17.53 -8.52
CA GLU A 22 0.43 -18.88 -8.39
C GLU A 22 0.42 -19.43 -6.96
N THR A 23 -0.04 -18.66 -5.98
CA THR A 23 -0.18 -19.11 -4.59
C THR A 23 -1.61 -19.62 -4.39
N HIS A 24 -1.73 -20.95 -4.23
CA HIS A 24 -2.93 -21.73 -3.84
C HIS A 24 -3.85 -22.30 -4.94
N LYS A 25 -3.65 -21.99 -6.24
CA LYS A 25 -4.21 -22.72 -7.41
C LYS A 25 -5.69 -23.14 -7.30
N CYS A 26 -6.59 -22.27 -6.83
CA CYS A 26 -8.02 -22.60 -6.80
C CYS A 26 -8.69 -22.46 -8.18
N LEU A 27 -9.67 -23.33 -8.46
CA LEU A 27 -10.47 -23.31 -9.70
C LEU A 27 -11.49 -22.17 -9.68
N VAL A 28 -11.04 -20.96 -10.02
CA VAL A 28 -11.90 -19.77 -10.11
C VAL A 28 -13.05 -19.93 -11.12
N SER A 29 -12.87 -20.72 -12.18
CA SER A 29 -13.89 -21.00 -13.20
C SER A 29 -15.08 -21.81 -12.68
N ALA A 30 -14.86 -22.66 -11.68
CA ALA A 30 -15.91 -23.38 -10.97
C ALA A 30 -16.43 -22.61 -9.75
N GLY A 31 -15.93 -21.39 -9.51
CA GLY A 31 -16.38 -20.54 -8.42
C GLY A 31 -15.65 -20.74 -7.10
N TYR A 32 -14.50 -21.41 -7.08
CA TYR A 32 -13.72 -21.61 -5.87
C TYR A 32 -12.76 -20.45 -5.63
N ALA A 33 -12.72 -19.99 -4.37
CA ALA A 33 -11.77 -19.01 -3.89
C ALA A 33 -10.90 -19.63 -2.76
N TRP A 34 -9.64 -19.22 -2.68
CA TRP A 34 -8.76 -19.65 -1.60
C TRP A 34 -9.13 -18.94 -0.30
N CYS A 35 -9.23 -19.70 0.80
CA CYS A 35 -9.37 -19.16 2.15
C CYS A 35 -8.07 -19.41 2.95
N PRO A 36 -7.37 -18.35 3.39
CA PRO A 36 -6.11 -18.48 4.14
C PRO A 36 -6.32 -19.11 5.53
N GLU A 37 -7.45 -18.86 6.16
CA GLU A 37 -7.74 -19.36 7.51
C GLU A 37 -7.98 -20.88 7.55
N THR A 38 -8.64 -21.43 6.52
CA THR A 38 -8.92 -22.87 6.44
C THR A 38 -7.89 -23.62 5.60
N GLY A 39 -7.06 -22.91 4.83
CA GLY A 39 -6.08 -23.48 3.91
C GLY A 39 -6.72 -24.29 2.79
N LYS A 40 -7.94 -23.93 2.35
CA LYS A 40 -8.72 -24.68 1.36
C LYS A 40 -9.37 -23.77 0.32
N CYS A 41 -9.61 -24.34 -0.86
CA CYS A 41 -10.46 -23.72 -1.87
C CYS A 41 -11.93 -23.98 -1.53
N GLN A 42 -12.69 -22.92 -1.31
CA GLN A 42 -14.12 -22.99 -0.95
C GLN A 42 -14.96 -22.03 -1.81
N ARG A 43 -16.25 -22.32 -1.94
CA ARG A 43 -17.20 -21.46 -2.66
C ARG A 43 -17.73 -20.41 -1.68
N PRO A 44 -17.48 -19.11 -1.90
CA PRO A 44 -17.85 -18.06 -0.94
C PRO A 44 -19.34 -18.03 -0.58
N TRP A 45 -20.22 -18.48 -1.48
CA TRP A 45 -21.68 -18.49 -1.28
C TRP A 45 -22.22 -19.75 -0.59
N GLU A 46 -21.40 -20.78 -0.38
CA GLU A 46 -21.77 -21.95 0.42
C GLU A 46 -21.15 -21.89 1.81
N THR A 47 -19.94 -21.35 1.91
CA THR A 47 -19.18 -21.30 3.14
C THR A 47 -18.32 -20.04 3.13
N GLU A 48 -18.60 -19.13 4.05
CA GLU A 48 -17.80 -17.93 4.27
C GLU A 48 -16.40 -18.33 4.76
N CYS A 49 -15.38 -17.59 4.34
CA CYS A 49 -14.05 -17.75 4.92
C CYS A 49 -14.12 -17.14 6.33
N PRO A 50 -13.87 -17.91 7.40
CA PRO A 50 -13.86 -17.34 8.74
C PRO A 50 -12.85 -16.21 8.78
N ILE A 51 -13.17 -15.12 9.50
CA ILE A 51 -12.25 -13.99 9.68
C ILE A 51 -11.72 -14.10 11.10
N THR A 52 -10.43 -14.42 11.24
CA THR A 52 -9.77 -14.41 12.56
C THR A 52 -9.43 -12.96 12.91
N PRO A 53 -9.90 -12.43 14.07
CA PRO A 53 -9.55 -11.08 14.49
C PRO A 53 -8.03 -10.88 14.56
N GLY A 54 -7.53 -9.89 13.83
CA GLY A 54 -6.09 -9.58 13.77
C GLY A 54 -5.25 -10.50 12.89
N SER A 55 -5.88 -11.19 11.91
CA SER A 55 -5.20 -11.85 10.79
C SER A 55 -4.57 -10.85 9.81
N ASP A 56 -5.10 -9.62 9.78
CA ASP A 56 -4.72 -8.51 8.91
C ASP A 56 -3.70 -7.56 9.55
N LYS A 57 -2.83 -8.10 10.42
CA LYS A 57 -1.75 -7.31 11.03
C LYS A 57 -0.76 -6.84 9.95
N ASP A 58 -0.43 -5.56 9.98
CA ASP A 58 0.65 -4.99 9.18
C ASP A 58 2.04 -5.39 9.72
N ALA A 59 3.10 -4.89 9.08
CA ALA A 59 4.49 -5.14 9.50
C ALA A 59 4.80 -4.66 10.93
N HIS A 60 4.01 -3.74 11.47
CA HIS A 60 4.12 -3.20 12.83
C HIS A 60 3.17 -3.89 13.81
N GLY A 61 2.40 -4.89 13.37
CA GLY A 61 1.43 -5.61 14.19
C GLY A 61 0.11 -4.86 14.38
N CYS A 62 -0.14 -3.79 13.63
CA CYS A 62 -1.39 -3.04 13.69
C CYS A 62 -2.47 -3.67 12.82
N VAL A 63 -3.68 -3.75 13.37
CA VAL A 63 -4.84 -4.37 12.72
C VAL A 63 -5.62 -3.31 11.95
N GLY A 64 -5.43 -3.26 10.62
CA GLY A 64 -6.03 -2.24 9.76
C GLY A 64 -7.55 -2.30 9.72
N SER A 65 -8.14 -3.51 9.74
CA SER A 65 -9.60 -3.73 9.78
C SER A 65 -10.25 -3.21 11.06
N ALA A 66 -9.51 -3.18 12.17
CA ALA A 66 -9.93 -2.59 13.44
C ALA A 66 -9.62 -1.08 13.51
N GLY A 67 -9.10 -0.49 12.43
CA GLY A 67 -8.83 0.93 12.33
C GLY A 67 -7.50 1.40 12.91
N TYR A 68 -6.62 0.46 13.27
CA TYR A 68 -5.33 0.81 13.83
C TYR A 68 -4.34 1.16 12.74
N VAL A 69 -3.64 2.28 12.93
CA VAL A 69 -2.56 2.75 12.07
C VAL A 69 -1.29 2.88 12.92
N TRP A 70 -0.16 2.43 12.39
CA TRP A 70 1.12 2.59 13.06
C TRP A 70 1.52 4.06 13.17
N CYS A 71 1.83 4.50 14.38
CA CYS A 71 2.32 5.84 14.65
C CYS A 71 3.81 5.82 14.98
N GLU A 72 4.62 6.40 14.10
CA GLU A 72 6.08 6.36 14.21
C GLU A 72 6.62 7.17 15.40
N SER A 73 5.96 8.28 15.75
CA SER A 73 6.36 9.15 16.85
C SER A 73 6.12 8.54 18.24
N THR A 74 5.07 7.73 18.38
CA THR A 74 4.71 7.10 19.66
C THR A 74 5.06 5.62 19.73
N LYS A 75 5.47 5.03 18.60
CA LYS A 75 5.77 3.60 18.44
C LYS A 75 4.61 2.70 18.88
N LYS A 76 3.38 3.10 18.54
CA LYS A 76 2.15 2.39 18.90
C LYS A 76 1.13 2.41 17.76
N CYS A 77 0.30 1.38 17.72
CA CYS A 77 -0.90 1.34 16.90
C CYS A 77 -1.97 2.25 17.49
N GLN A 78 -2.46 3.21 16.71
CA GLN A 78 -3.45 4.19 17.14
C GLN A 78 -4.60 4.29 16.15
N GLN A 79 -5.78 4.65 16.64
CA GLN A 79 -6.92 4.98 15.80
C GLN A 79 -6.92 6.48 15.53
N PRO A 80 -6.76 6.94 14.27
CA PRO A 80 -6.62 8.37 13.95
C PRO A 80 -7.79 9.25 14.42
N TRP A 81 -8.98 8.68 14.58
CA TRP A 81 -10.18 9.38 15.07
C TRP A 81 -10.27 9.45 16.60
N VAL A 82 -9.55 8.61 17.34
CA VAL A 82 -9.46 8.68 18.80
C VAL A 82 -8.27 9.53 19.21
N ASN A 83 -7.10 9.22 18.66
CA ASN A 83 -5.86 9.91 18.90
C ASN A 83 -5.10 10.03 17.58
N GLN A 84 -4.89 11.27 17.14
CA GLN A 84 -4.06 11.53 15.97
C GLN A 84 -2.61 11.20 16.29
N CYS A 85 -1.91 10.58 15.34
CA CYS A 85 -0.48 10.38 15.46
C CYS A 85 0.20 11.76 15.46
N PRO A 86 0.92 12.15 16.53
CA PRO A 86 1.58 13.43 16.55
C PRO A 86 2.65 13.45 15.46
N THR A 87 2.51 14.43 14.58
CA THR A 87 3.53 14.78 13.61
C THR A 87 4.81 15.14 14.36
N ALA A 88 5.95 14.58 13.96
CA ALA A 88 7.22 14.95 14.57
C ALA A 88 7.48 16.45 14.36
N PRO A 89 7.98 17.19 15.36
CA PRO A 89 8.30 18.61 15.19
C PRO A 89 9.23 18.83 13.99
N GLY A 90 8.76 19.59 13.00
CA GLY A 90 9.50 19.87 11.78
C GLY A 90 9.58 18.71 10.79
N SER A 91 8.54 17.88 10.67
CA SER A 91 8.41 16.95 9.54
C SER A 91 7.94 17.64 8.25
N ASP A 92 7.30 18.79 8.40
CA ASP A 92 6.73 19.64 7.36
C ASP A 92 7.72 20.75 6.96
N LYS A 93 8.97 20.34 6.74
CA LYS A 93 10.01 21.22 6.22
C LYS A 93 9.83 21.41 4.72
N ASP A 94 9.98 22.65 4.26
CA ASP A 94 10.13 22.95 2.84
C ASP A 94 11.52 22.52 2.30
N GLU A 95 11.78 22.79 1.02
CA GLU A 95 13.06 22.49 0.36
C GLU A 95 14.27 23.21 0.98
N HIS A 96 14.01 24.30 1.72
CA HIS A 96 15.02 25.06 2.45
C HIS A 96 15.13 24.67 3.93
N GLY A 97 14.41 23.64 4.37
CA GLY A 97 14.44 23.15 5.75
C GLY A 97 13.60 23.97 6.73
N CYS A 98 12.76 24.89 6.26
CA CYS A 98 11.91 25.74 7.07
C CYS A 98 10.59 25.03 7.42
N VAL A 99 10.22 25.05 8.70
CA VAL A 99 9.02 24.37 9.20
C VAL A 99 7.79 25.27 8.98
N LEU A 100 6.90 24.84 8.09
CA LEU A 100 5.75 25.63 7.65
C LEU A 100 4.68 25.77 8.75
N SER A 101 4.44 24.71 9.53
CA SER A 101 3.44 24.67 10.62
C SER A 101 3.80 25.59 11.78
N GLU A 102 5.10 25.85 11.97
CA GLU A 102 5.60 26.82 12.95
C GLU A 102 5.58 28.27 12.40
N GLY A 103 5.22 28.43 11.12
CA GLY A 103 5.10 29.72 10.46
C GLY A 103 6.42 30.29 9.94
N PHE A 104 7.42 29.45 9.71
CA PHE A 104 8.67 29.87 9.10
C PHE A 104 8.58 29.84 7.58
N GLU A 105 9.14 30.87 6.96
CA GLU A 105 9.29 30.99 5.52
C GLU A 105 10.76 31.24 5.17
N TRP A 106 11.24 30.62 4.09
CA TRP A 106 12.58 30.87 3.60
C TRP A 106 12.70 32.26 2.98
N CYS A 107 13.70 33.02 3.42
CA CYS A 107 14.01 34.31 2.83
C CYS A 107 15.34 34.28 2.07
N THR A 108 15.28 34.55 0.76
CA THR A 108 16.46 34.52 -0.12
C THR A 108 17.48 35.61 0.22
N SER A 109 17.03 36.79 0.65
CA SER A 109 17.92 37.91 0.96
C SER A 109 18.73 37.69 2.24
N THR A 110 18.15 37.04 3.24
CA THR A 110 18.80 36.76 4.52
C THR A 110 19.33 35.32 4.63
N LYS A 111 18.99 34.45 3.67
CA LYS A 111 19.34 33.02 3.63
C LYS A 111 19.00 32.27 4.92
N LYS A 112 17.85 32.57 5.50
CA LYS A 112 17.36 31.95 6.74
C LYS A 112 15.86 31.78 6.73
N CYS A 113 15.40 30.79 7.51
CA CYS A 113 14.00 30.64 7.87
C CYS A 113 13.59 31.74 8.85
N GLN A 114 12.59 32.54 8.49
CA GLN A 114 12.11 33.63 9.33
C GLN A 114 10.59 33.70 9.31
N ARG A 115 10.00 34.23 10.38
CA ARG A 115 8.55 34.45 10.46
C ARG A 115 8.23 35.79 9.80
N PRO A 116 7.36 35.84 8.78
CA PRO A 116 7.09 37.08 8.02
C PRO A 116 6.62 38.25 8.87
N TRP A 117 5.92 37.97 9.97
CA TRP A 117 5.42 38.99 10.91
C TRP A 117 6.45 39.49 11.92
N GLU A 118 7.57 38.78 12.12
CA GLU A 118 8.67 39.24 12.98
C GLU A 118 9.79 39.88 12.16
N ASN A 119 10.09 39.32 10.98
CA ASN A 119 11.09 39.82 10.05
C ASN A 119 10.53 39.77 8.63
N ILE A 120 10.25 40.93 8.06
CA ILE A 120 9.81 41.06 6.67
C ILE A 120 10.92 40.57 5.75
N CYS A 121 10.61 39.63 4.84
CA CYS A 121 11.55 39.27 3.79
C CYS A 121 11.54 40.37 2.72
N VAL A 122 12.65 41.10 2.61
CA VAL A 122 12.78 42.15 1.60
C VAL A 122 13.31 41.50 0.33
N ASN A 123 12.50 41.56 -0.75
CA ASN A 123 12.72 40.95 -2.08
C ASN A 123 12.49 39.42 -2.14
N GLN A 124 11.23 39.00 -2.21
CA GLN A 124 10.85 37.62 -2.59
C GLN A 124 10.89 37.41 -4.10
#